data_AF-A0A518U5W9-F1
#
_entry.id   AF-A0A518U5W9-F1
#
_cell.length_a   1.000
_cell.length_b   1.000
_cell.length_c   1.000
_cell.angle_alpha   90.00
_cell.angle_beta   90.00
_cell.angle_gamma   90.00
#
_symmetry.space_group_name_H-M   'P 1'
#
loop_
_entity.id
_entity.type
_entity.pdbx_description
1 polymer ?
#
loop_
_entity_poly.entity_id
_entity_poly.type
_entity_poly.pdbx_seq_one_letter_code
_entity_poly.pdbx_strand_id
1 'polypeptide(L)'
;MPIMKQTVSLIPAPTVIQPGGYVPAAYADRGTPRTAQAEVAVEAAGKGWKITLSWACPKPVDDIANETDKFIDACAILAPTAADAPWMTMGAPGQAVEGYLWRPDRQEPWQIHAEGLGSVRRGAAAGAKAQGAWSQGRWEIVFELPEWAALERHRQVALAVWRGSDQERAGLKSVSPGWLSLD
;
A
#
# COMPACT_ATOMS: atom_id res chain seq x y z
N MET A 1 -12.09 6.82 19.96
CA MET A 1 -12.69 6.91 18.61
C MET A 1 -13.17 5.53 18.20
N PRO A 2 -14.28 5.39 17.44
CA PRO A 2 -14.73 4.10 16.94
C PRO A 2 -13.70 3.49 15.96
N ILE A 3 -13.67 2.16 15.90
CA ILE A 3 -12.86 1.42 14.92
C ILE A 3 -13.58 1.47 13.59
N MET A 4 -12.94 2.02 12.56
CA MET A 4 -13.43 1.89 11.17
C MET A 4 -13.03 0.51 10.65
N LYS A 5 -13.96 -0.22 10.02
CA LYS A 5 -13.67 -1.46 9.29
C LYS A 5 -14.36 -1.43 7.93
N GLN A 6 -13.62 -1.76 6.87
CA GLN A 6 -14.15 -1.75 5.51
C GLN A 6 -13.56 -2.90 4.67
N THR A 7 -14.44 -3.58 3.92
CA THR A 7 -14.03 -4.43 2.78
C THR A 7 -13.96 -3.55 1.54
N VAL A 8 -12.81 -3.55 0.87
CA VAL A 8 -12.48 -2.66 -0.23
C VAL A 8 -12.26 -3.48 -1.48
N SER A 9 -13.01 -3.18 -2.55
CA SER A 9 -12.69 -3.70 -3.88
C SER A 9 -11.48 -2.95 -4.43
N LEU A 10 -10.47 -3.68 -4.89
CA LEU A 10 -9.26 -3.11 -5.47
C LEU A 10 -9.33 -3.14 -6.99
N ILE A 11 -8.61 -2.22 -7.62
CA ILE A 11 -8.43 -2.12 -9.06
C ILE A 11 -6.95 -2.27 -9.40
N PRO A 12 -6.57 -2.68 -10.63
CA PRO A 12 -5.19 -2.60 -11.04
C PRO A 12 -4.75 -1.14 -11.06
N ALA A 13 -3.54 -0.86 -10.58
CA ALA A 13 -2.99 0.48 -10.68
C ALA A 13 -2.83 0.89 -12.16
N PRO A 14 -3.13 2.15 -12.54
CA PRO A 14 -2.99 2.61 -13.91
C PRO A 14 -1.54 2.48 -14.40
N THR A 15 -1.28 1.60 -15.37
CA THR A 15 0.07 1.34 -15.92
C THR A 15 0.45 2.26 -17.08
N VAL A 16 -0.53 3.00 -17.64
CA VAL A 16 -0.37 3.86 -18.83
C VAL A 16 0.48 5.12 -18.54
N ILE A 17 0.73 5.46 -17.27
CA ILE A 17 1.47 6.66 -16.85
C ILE A 17 2.78 6.27 -16.13
N GLN A 18 3.47 5.22 -16.59
CA GLN A 18 4.80 4.86 -16.08
C GLN A 18 5.90 5.42 -17.01
N PRO A 19 6.81 6.27 -16.53
CA PRO A 19 7.94 6.73 -17.35
C PRO A 19 8.80 5.52 -17.74
N GLY A 20 9.07 5.33 -19.04
CA GLY A 20 10.10 4.38 -19.51
C GLY A 20 9.77 3.49 -20.71
N GLY A 21 8.55 3.49 -21.27
CA GLY A 21 8.23 2.84 -22.57
C GLY A 21 8.37 1.31 -22.65
N TYR A 22 9.01 0.66 -21.67
CA TYR A 22 9.29 -0.79 -21.63
C TYR A 22 8.14 -1.63 -21.02
N VAL A 23 7.11 -0.96 -20.50
CA VAL A 23 5.96 -1.53 -19.79
C VAL A 23 4.76 -1.94 -20.68
N PRO A 24 4.49 -1.39 -21.89
CA PRO A 24 3.20 -1.63 -22.55
C PRO A 24 2.97 -3.10 -22.97
N ALA A 25 3.94 -3.75 -23.60
CA ALA A 25 3.72 -5.08 -24.21
C ALA A 25 3.71 -6.24 -23.20
N ALA A 26 4.63 -6.23 -22.23
CA ALA A 26 4.72 -7.30 -21.23
C ALA A 26 3.58 -7.28 -20.19
N TYR A 27 2.80 -6.20 -20.16
CA TYR A 27 1.79 -5.95 -19.12
C TYR A 27 0.41 -5.52 -19.66
N ALA A 28 0.17 -5.66 -20.97
CA ALA A 28 -1.10 -5.33 -21.64
C ALA A 28 -2.32 -6.09 -21.07
N ASP A 29 -2.12 -7.31 -20.58
CA ASP A 29 -3.19 -8.17 -20.04
C ASP A 29 -3.50 -7.96 -18.54
N ARG A 30 -2.96 -6.90 -17.90
CA ARG A 30 -3.20 -6.60 -16.48
C ARG A 30 -4.44 -5.73 -16.23
N GLY A 31 -5.49 -5.92 -17.03
CA GLY A 31 -6.79 -5.23 -16.85
C GLY A 31 -7.57 -5.68 -15.61
N THR A 32 -7.13 -6.75 -14.94
CA THR A 32 -7.73 -7.26 -13.71
C THR A 32 -6.76 -7.18 -12.52
N PRO A 33 -7.25 -6.84 -11.32
CA PRO A 33 -6.42 -6.79 -10.13
C PRO A 33 -6.05 -8.21 -9.70
N ARG A 34 -4.78 -8.46 -9.36
CA ARG A 34 -4.37 -9.78 -8.86
C ARG A 34 -4.93 -10.03 -7.47
N THR A 35 -4.89 -9.01 -6.62
CA THR A 35 -5.66 -8.98 -5.36
C THR A 35 -6.94 -8.18 -5.59
N ALA A 36 -8.09 -8.84 -5.63
CA ALA A 36 -9.37 -8.20 -5.95
C ALA A 36 -10.02 -7.46 -4.78
N GLN A 37 -9.75 -7.89 -3.55
CA GLN A 37 -10.30 -7.29 -2.35
C GLN A 37 -9.28 -7.29 -1.21
N ALA A 38 -9.40 -6.30 -0.34
CA ALA A 38 -8.73 -6.24 0.94
C ALA A 38 -9.68 -5.77 2.03
N GLU A 39 -9.41 -6.16 3.27
CA GLU A 39 -10.10 -5.67 4.47
C GLU A 39 -9.15 -4.74 5.21
N VAL A 40 -9.63 -3.55 5.55
CA VAL A 40 -8.88 -2.58 6.35
C VAL A 40 -9.64 -2.27 7.63
N ALA A 41 -8.91 -2.20 8.74
CA ALA A 41 -9.40 -1.66 10.00
C ALA A 41 -8.48 -0.54 10.47
N VAL A 42 -9.05 0.58 10.90
CA VAL A 42 -8.29 1.74 11.40
C VAL A 42 -8.80 2.12 12.78
N GLU A 43 -7.90 2.16 13.75
CA GLU A 43 -8.19 2.50 15.13
C GLU A 43 -7.17 3.51 15.68
N ALA A 44 -7.66 4.48 16.46
CA ALA A 44 -6.78 5.39 17.17
C ALA A 44 -6.08 4.64 18.32
N ALA A 45 -4.77 4.82 18.45
CA ALA A 45 -3.93 4.16 19.45
C ALA A 45 -3.10 5.23 20.18
N GLY A 46 -3.64 5.79 21.27
CA GLY A 46 -3.03 6.92 21.96
C GLY A 46 -2.97 8.15 21.05
N LYS A 47 -1.77 8.66 20.76
CA LYS A 47 -1.53 9.74 19.78
C LYS A 47 -1.31 9.24 18.35
N GLY A 48 -1.21 7.93 18.17
CA GLY A 48 -0.94 7.29 16.89
C GLY A 48 -2.11 6.47 16.38
N TRP A 49 -1.80 5.53 15.50
CA TRP A 49 -2.78 4.72 14.80
C TRP A 49 -2.37 3.25 14.82
N LYS A 50 -3.36 2.37 14.96
CA LYS A 50 -3.21 0.97 14.58
C LYS A 50 -4.06 0.71 13.35
N ILE A 51 -3.44 0.14 12.31
CA ILE A 51 -4.08 -0.14 11.03
C ILE A 51 -3.85 -1.59 10.69
N THR A 52 -4.92 -2.36 10.57
CA THR A 52 -4.87 -3.76 10.14
C THR A 52 -5.29 -3.83 8.69
N LEU A 53 -4.50 -4.50 7.85
CA LEU A 53 -4.81 -4.79 6.45
C LEU A 53 -4.73 -6.29 6.22
N SER A 54 -5.80 -6.88 5.66
CA SER A 54 -5.85 -8.30 5.30
C SER A 54 -6.27 -8.50 3.86
N TRP A 55 -5.66 -9.47 3.18
CA TRP A 55 -6.06 -9.88 1.83
C TRP A 55 -5.79 -11.36 1.58
N ALA A 56 -6.48 -11.92 0.59
CA ALA A 56 -6.24 -13.28 0.12
C ALA A 56 -4.91 -13.38 -0.63
N CYS A 57 -4.06 -14.29 -0.18
CA CYS A 57 -2.80 -14.66 -0.81
C CYS A 57 -2.63 -16.19 -0.76
N PRO A 58 -3.07 -16.94 -1.79
CA PRO A 58 -2.95 -18.40 -1.81
C PRO A 58 -1.52 -18.91 -1.84
N LYS A 59 -0.59 -18.10 -2.38
CA LYS A 59 0.83 -18.43 -2.54
C LYS A 59 1.67 -17.25 -2.00
N PRO A 60 1.88 -17.17 -0.68
CA PRO A 60 2.67 -16.09 -0.11
C PRO A 60 4.11 -16.15 -0.62
N VAL A 61 4.71 -14.99 -0.84
CA VAL A 61 6.15 -14.86 -1.08
C VAL A 61 6.71 -13.92 -0.04
N ASP A 62 7.35 -14.49 0.97
CA ASP A 62 7.85 -13.80 2.16
C ASP A 62 9.38 -13.65 2.21
N ASP A 63 10.10 -14.42 1.39
CA ASP A 63 11.54 -14.33 1.18
C ASP A 63 11.87 -14.61 -0.30
N ILE A 64 12.93 -13.95 -0.81
CA ILE A 64 13.47 -14.12 -2.16
C ILE A 64 15.01 -14.21 -2.16
N ALA A 65 15.66 -14.43 -1.01
CA ALA A 65 17.12 -14.35 -0.86
C ALA A 65 17.92 -15.19 -1.88
N ASN A 66 17.34 -16.30 -2.36
CA ASN A 66 17.97 -17.21 -3.33
C ASN A 66 17.25 -17.27 -4.69
N GLU A 67 16.37 -16.31 -4.98
CA GLU A 67 15.49 -16.35 -6.15
C GLU A 67 15.56 -15.04 -6.93
N THR A 68 16.00 -15.09 -8.19
CA THR A 68 16.22 -13.89 -9.02
C THR A 68 15.01 -13.49 -9.85
N ASP A 69 14.01 -14.35 -9.95
CA ASP A 69 12.79 -14.20 -10.77
C ASP A 69 11.51 -14.08 -9.92
N LYS A 70 11.64 -13.98 -8.60
CA LYS A 70 10.52 -13.76 -7.68
C LYS A 70 10.48 -12.34 -7.17
N PHE A 71 9.26 -11.90 -6.90
CA PHE A 71 8.98 -10.66 -6.20
C PHE A 71 8.32 -10.99 -4.87
N ILE A 72 8.55 -10.14 -3.89
CA ILE A 72 8.01 -10.33 -2.55
C ILE A 72 6.59 -9.75 -2.45
N ASP A 73 5.76 -10.35 -1.60
CA ASP A 73 4.51 -9.74 -1.21
C ASP A 73 4.77 -8.43 -0.46
N ALA A 74 3.87 -7.45 -0.65
CA ALA A 74 3.97 -6.18 0.03
C ALA A 74 2.60 -5.52 0.15
N CYS A 75 2.47 -4.60 1.09
CA CYS A 75 1.33 -3.71 1.14
C CYS A 75 1.73 -2.31 1.62
N ALA A 76 0.96 -1.31 1.21
CA ALA A 76 1.14 0.05 1.67
C ALA A 76 -0.20 0.69 2.03
N ILE A 77 -0.13 1.54 3.05
CA ILE A 77 -1.19 2.45 3.48
C ILE A 77 -0.69 3.87 3.28
N LEU A 78 -1.49 4.73 2.65
CA LEU A 78 -1.13 6.11 2.37
C LEU A 78 -2.23 7.07 2.78
N ALA A 79 -1.84 8.29 3.12
CA ALA A 79 -2.72 9.41 3.41
C ALA A 79 -2.35 10.61 2.51
N PRO A 80 -3.32 11.44 2.14
CA PRO A 80 -3.05 12.66 1.40
C PRO A 80 -2.45 13.73 2.33
N THR A 81 -1.51 14.55 1.86
CA THR A 81 -1.04 15.72 2.62
C THR A 81 -1.89 16.97 2.35
N ALA A 82 -2.67 16.96 1.27
CA ALA A 82 -3.64 17.99 0.86
C ALA A 82 -4.98 17.34 0.49
N ALA A 83 -6.11 18.02 0.72
CA ALA A 83 -7.45 17.44 0.58
C ALA A 83 -7.77 16.92 -0.83
N ASP A 84 -7.12 17.51 -1.84
CA ASP A 84 -7.28 17.19 -3.27
C ASP A 84 -6.07 16.43 -3.85
N ALA A 85 -5.19 15.88 -3.01
CA ALA A 85 -4.02 15.14 -3.47
C ALA A 85 -4.44 13.94 -4.35
N PRO A 86 -3.95 13.85 -5.61
CA PRO A 86 -4.43 12.86 -6.55
C PRO A 86 -3.85 11.47 -6.23
N TRP A 87 -4.69 10.59 -5.71
CA TRP A 87 -4.28 9.23 -5.33
C TRP A 87 -3.71 8.43 -6.52
N MET A 88 -4.39 8.45 -7.66
CA MET A 88 -4.02 7.61 -8.83
C MET A 88 -2.65 7.95 -9.42
N THR A 89 -2.18 9.18 -9.23
CA THR A 89 -0.85 9.62 -9.68
C THR A 89 0.17 9.67 -8.55
N MET A 90 -0.17 9.16 -7.35
CA MET A 90 0.69 9.24 -6.17
C MET A 90 1.05 10.69 -5.81
N GLY A 91 0.06 11.58 -5.85
CA GLY A 91 0.20 13.01 -5.57
C GLY A 91 0.58 13.85 -6.79
N ALA A 92 0.89 15.11 -6.52
CA ALA A 92 1.43 16.10 -7.44
C ALA A 92 2.33 17.08 -6.64
N PRO A 93 3.14 17.93 -7.29
CA PRO A 93 3.94 18.93 -6.58
C PRO A 93 3.09 19.79 -5.63
N GLY A 94 3.44 19.83 -4.35
CA GLY A 94 2.66 20.54 -3.31
C GLY A 94 1.39 19.82 -2.83
N GLN A 95 1.06 18.67 -3.43
CA GLN A 95 -0.08 17.81 -3.10
C GLN A 95 0.42 16.37 -2.92
N ALA A 96 1.34 16.20 -1.97
CA ALA A 96 2.00 14.94 -1.75
C ALA A 96 1.04 13.86 -1.21
N VAL A 97 1.46 12.62 -1.35
CA VAL A 97 0.96 11.50 -0.58
C VAL A 97 2.11 10.94 0.25
N GLU A 98 1.80 10.56 1.49
CA GLU A 98 2.76 9.92 2.38
C GLU A 98 2.17 8.65 2.96
N GLY A 99 3.00 7.76 3.51
CA GLY A 99 2.51 6.52 4.04
C GLY A 99 3.57 5.54 4.49
N TYR A 100 3.15 4.30 4.66
CA TYR A 100 3.99 3.22 5.14
C TYR A 100 3.88 2.01 4.21
N LEU A 101 5.02 1.42 3.87
CA LEU A 101 5.13 0.20 3.07
C LEU A 101 5.71 -0.92 3.92
N TRP A 102 4.92 -1.95 4.12
CA TRP A 102 5.34 -3.20 4.72
C TRP A 102 5.87 -4.17 3.67
N ARG A 103 6.89 -4.93 4.06
CA ARG A 103 7.38 -6.11 3.36
C ARG A 103 7.75 -7.18 4.41
N PRO A 104 7.57 -8.47 4.11
CA PRO A 104 7.88 -9.56 5.05
C PRO A 104 9.39 -9.78 5.25
N ASP A 105 10.25 -9.43 4.28
CA ASP A 105 11.72 -9.51 4.40
C ASP A 105 12.34 -8.34 5.19
N ARG A 106 11.53 -7.59 5.94
CA ARG A 106 11.98 -6.40 6.67
C ARG A 106 11.43 -6.38 8.08
N GLN A 107 12.29 -5.94 8.99
CA GLN A 107 11.92 -5.70 10.39
C GLN A 107 11.07 -4.42 10.55
N GLU A 108 11.37 -3.39 9.76
CA GLU A 108 10.68 -2.09 9.81
C GLU A 108 10.05 -1.74 8.46
N PRO A 109 8.85 -1.12 8.47
CA PRO A 109 8.26 -0.59 7.25
C PRO A 109 9.10 0.57 6.70
N TRP A 110 8.95 0.82 5.40
CA TRP A 110 9.45 2.06 4.81
C TRP A 110 8.42 3.17 4.97
N GLN A 111 8.86 4.38 5.32
CA GLN A 111 8.05 5.56 5.10
C GLN A 111 8.12 5.94 3.62
N ILE A 112 6.97 6.21 3.01
CA ILE A 112 6.84 6.67 1.62
C ILE A 112 6.47 8.14 1.61
N HIS A 113 7.05 8.88 0.67
CA HIS A 113 6.59 10.18 0.24
C HIS A 113 6.61 10.27 -1.29
N ALA A 114 5.57 10.81 -1.91
CA ALA A 114 5.49 11.02 -3.35
C ALA A 114 4.69 12.29 -3.71
N GLU A 115 5.11 12.94 -4.79
CA GLU A 115 4.48 14.13 -5.41
C GLU A 115 4.26 13.87 -6.91
N GLY A 116 3.77 12.69 -7.24
CA GLY A 116 3.59 12.24 -8.63
C GLY A 116 4.30 10.92 -8.94
N LEU A 117 3.92 10.31 -10.06
CA LEU A 117 4.52 9.08 -10.55
C LEU A 117 6.01 9.30 -10.85
N GLY A 118 6.85 8.37 -10.40
CA GLY A 118 8.32 8.47 -10.51
C GLY A 118 9.00 9.30 -9.42
N SER A 119 8.26 9.98 -8.55
CA SER A 119 8.84 10.78 -7.45
C SER A 119 8.90 10.07 -6.09
N VAL A 120 8.49 8.79 -6.05
CA VAL A 120 8.40 8.01 -4.80
C VAL A 120 9.76 7.92 -4.13
N ARG A 121 9.86 8.43 -2.91
CA ARG A 121 11.02 8.30 -2.03
C ARG A 121 10.68 7.37 -0.87
N ARG A 122 11.66 6.57 -0.45
CA ARG A 122 11.57 5.71 0.73
C ARG A 122 12.56 6.21 1.78
N GLY A 123 12.12 6.25 3.03
CA GLY A 123 12.93 6.67 4.17
C GLY A 123 12.65 5.84 5.41
N ALA A 124 13.50 5.97 6.42
CA ALA A 124 13.31 5.30 7.71
C ALA A 124 11.98 5.73 8.34
N ALA A 125 11.22 4.77 8.87
CA ALA A 125 9.92 5.01 9.50
C ALA A 125 10.07 5.03 11.02
N ALA A 126 10.74 6.06 11.56
CA ALA A 126 11.08 6.12 12.98
C ALA A 126 9.84 5.98 13.87
N GLY A 127 9.84 4.97 14.75
CA GLY A 127 8.74 4.69 15.68
C GLY A 127 7.55 3.95 15.07
N ALA A 128 7.52 3.72 13.76
CA ALA A 128 6.51 2.89 13.12
C ALA A 128 6.94 1.42 13.12
N LYS A 129 5.99 0.52 13.41
CA LYS A 129 6.18 -0.92 13.32
C LYS A 129 5.13 -1.49 12.39
N ALA A 130 5.48 -2.56 11.70
CA ALA A 130 4.55 -3.31 10.90
C ALA A 130 4.90 -4.80 10.98
N GLN A 131 3.93 -5.63 11.33
CA GLN A 131 4.10 -7.07 11.47
C GLN A 131 3.09 -7.78 10.59
N GLY A 132 3.54 -8.82 9.89
CA GLY A 132 2.68 -9.63 9.04
C GLY A 132 2.62 -11.07 9.50
N ALA A 133 1.42 -11.64 9.50
CA ALA A 133 1.20 -13.06 9.67
C ALA A 133 0.45 -13.60 8.46
N TRP A 134 0.91 -14.72 7.93
CA TRP A 134 0.17 -15.46 6.92
C TRP A 134 -0.47 -16.70 7.55
N SER A 135 -1.77 -16.86 7.35
CA SER A 135 -2.51 -18.03 7.83
C SER A 135 -3.73 -18.26 6.95
N GLN A 136 -4.05 -19.53 6.70
CA GLN A 136 -5.26 -19.94 5.96
C GLN A 136 -5.43 -19.22 4.61
N GLY A 137 -4.35 -19.04 3.85
CA GLY A 137 -4.40 -18.43 2.53
C GLY A 137 -4.57 -16.89 2.54
N ARG A 138 -4.31 -16.25 3.68
CA ARG A 138 -4.45 -14.80 3.84
C ARG A 138 -3.25 -14.20 4.55
N TRP A 139 -2.89 -12.99 4.14
CA TRP A 139 -2.06 -12.11 4.95
C TRP A 139 -2.96 -11.31 5.91
N GLU A 140 -2.44 -11.07 7.11
CA GLU A 140 -2.90 -10.05 8.04
C GLU A 140 -1.70 -9.24 8.49
N ILE A 141 -1.73 -7.94 8.21
CA ILE A 141 -0.64 -7.01 8.50
C ILE A 141 -1.16 -5.99 9.49
N VAL A 142 -0.46 -5.81 10.60
CA VAL A 142 -0.76 -4.81 11.62
C VAL A 142 0.33 -3.75 11.60
N PHE A 143 -0.05 -2.52 11.25
CA PHE A 143 0.76 -1.34 11.41
C PHE A 143 0.47 -0.72 12.78
N GLU A 144 1.52 -0.45 13.55
CA GLU A 144 1.49 0.37 14.76
C GLU A 144 2.29 1.64 14.45
N LEU A 145 1.57 2.74 14.27
CA LEU A 145 2.13 3.99 13.78
C LEU A 145 2.16 5.04 14.89
N PRO A 146 3.19 5.91 14.91
CA PRO A 146 3.17 7.10 15.74
C PRO A 146 2.10 8.08 15.24
N GLU A 147 2.11 9.30 15.80
CA GLU A 147 1.28 10.39 15.31
C GLU A 147 1.48 10.58 13.80
N TRP A 148 0.37 10.59 13.05
CA TRP A 148 0.38 10.70 11.60
C TRP A 148 -0.52 11.84 11.16
N ALA A 149 0.09 13.02 11.02
CA ALA A 149 -0.62 14.28 10.80
C ALA A 149 -1.50 14.28 9.54
N ALA A 150 -1.05 13.66 8.44
CA ALA A 150 -1.85 13.55 7.22
C ALA A 150 -3.14 12.76 7.44
N LEU A 151 -3.06 11.61 8.10
CA LEU A 151 -4.22 10.78 8.41
C LEU A 151 -5.17 11.45 9.41
N GLU A 152 -4.63 12.08 10.45
CA GLU A 152 -5.40 12.84 11.43
C GLU A 152 -6.17 14.00 10.76
N ARG A 153 -5.48 14.77 9.93
CA ARG A 153 -6.05 15.96 9.28
C ARG A 153 -7.12 15.63 8.25
N HIS A 154 -6.84 14.68 7.37
CA HIS A 154 -7.69 14.44 6.19
C HIS A 154 -8.63 13.26 6.35
N ARG A 155 -8.45 12.44 7.40
CA ARG A 155 -9.33 11.30 7.71
C ARG A 155 -9.52 10.38 6.50
N GLN A 156 -8.46 10.21 5.70
CA GLN A 156 -8.48 9.49 4.44
C GLN A 156 -7.28 8.57 4.33
N VAL A 157 -7.52 7.33 3.88
CA VAL A 157 -6.46 6.36 3.60
C VAL A 157 -6.64 5.71 2.23
N ALA A 158 -5.56 5.38 1.56
CA ALA A 158 -5.57 4.55 0.37
C ALA A 158 -4.68 3.32 0.54
N LEU A 159 -4.99 2.27 -0.21
CA LEU A 159 -4.37 0.96 -0.08
C LEU A 159 -3.62 0.61 -1.37
N ALA A 160 -2.49 -0.05 -1.22
CA ALA A 160 -1.80 -0.73 -2.32
C ALA A 160 -1.33 -2.12 -1.86
N VAL A 161 -1.53 -3.13 -2.69
CA VAL A 161 -1.14 -4.53 -2.41
C VAL A 161 -0.39 -5.08 -3.62
N TRP A 162 0.74 -5.71 -3.35
CA TRP A 162 1.54 -6.43 -4.33
C TRP A 162 1.51 -7.92 -3.97
N ARG A 163 1.09 -8.75 -4.93
CA ARG A 163 1.24 -10.20 -4.87
C ARG A 163 2.49 -10.65 -5.63
N GLY A 164 3.51 -11.02 -4.88
CA GLY A 164 4.80 -11.45 -5.37
C GLY A 164 4.73 -12.66 -6.30
N SER A 165 3.90 -13.64 -5.96
CA SER A 165 3.67 -14.84 -6.78
C SER A 165 3.04 -14.55 -8.16
N ASP A 166 2.39 -13.39 -8.32
CA ASP A 166 1.85 -12.90 -9.60
C ASP A 166 2.75 -11.84 -10.26
N GLN A 167 4.02 -11.77 -9.85
CA GLN A 167 5.04 -10.88 -10.42
C GLN A 167 4.65 -9.39 -10.28
N GLU A 168 3.97 -9.02 -9.19
CA GLU A 168 3.65 -7.63 -8.86
C GLU A 168 4.85 -6.96 -8.17
N ARG A 169 5.21 -5.78 -8.67
CA ARG A 169 6.26 -4.90 -8.13
C ARG A 169 6.13 -3.50 -8.73
N ALA A 170 6.75 -2.51 -8.09
CA ALA A 170 6.71 -1.12 -8.53
C ALA A 170 5.25 -0.64 -8.72
N GLY A 171 4.86 -0.16 -9.90
CA GLY A 171 3.46 0.23 -10.14
C GLY A 171 2.55 -0.90 -10.61
N LEU A 172 3.04 -2.14 -10.73
CA LEU A 172 2.17 -3.28 -10.96
C LEU A 172 1.69 -3.80 -9.61
N LYS A 173 0.44 -3.51 -9.29
CA LYS A 173 -0.20 -3.74 -7.99
C LYS A 173 -1.70 -3.56 -8.08
N SER A 174 -2.40 -4.06 -7.07
CA SER A 174 -3.79 -3.70 -6.78
C SER A 174 -3.85 -2.48 -5.87
N VAL A 175 -4.77 -1.54 -6.11
CA VAL A 175 -4.97 -0.33 -5.30
C VAL A 175 -6.44 -0.09 -4.98
N SER A 176 -6.74 0.66 -3.91
CA SER A 176 -8.08 1.20 -3.71
C SER A 176 -8.43 2.16 -4.86
N PRO A 177 -9.68 2.20 -5.35
CA PRO A 177 -10.08 3.06 -6.48
C PRO A 177 -10.11 4.55 -6.12
N GLY A 178 -9.99 4.89 -4.84
CA GLY A 178 -9.94 6.25 -4.33
C GLY A 178 -9.47 6.27 -2.88
N TRP A 179 -9.53 7.44 -2.28
CA TRP A 179 -9.39 7.62 -0.84
C TRP A 179 -10.59 6.99 -0.12
N LEU A 180 -10.30 6.18 0.90
CA LEU A 180 -11.27 5.61 1.81
C LEU A 180 -11.45 6.57 2.99
N SER A 181 -12.70 6.96 3.28
CA SER A 181 -12.98 7.83 4.42
C SER A 181 -12.91 7.05 5.74
N LEU A 182 -12.43 7.71 6.80
CA LEU A 182 -12.38 7.21 8.17
C LEU A 182 -13.50 7.79 9.06
N ASP A 183 -14.50 8.46 8.47
CA ASP A 183 -15.64 9.04 9.19
C ASP A 183 -16.57 7.97 9.81
#